data_AF-A0A4V3BF45-F1
#
_entry.id   AF-A0A4V3BF45-F1
#
_cell.length_a   1.000
_cell.length_b   1.000
_cell.length_c   1.000
_cell.angle_alpha   90.00
_cell.angle_beta   90.00
_cell.angle_gamma   90.00
#
_symmetry.space_group_name_H-M   'P 1'
#
loop_
_entity.id
_entity.type
_entity.pdbx_description
1 polymer ?
#
loop_
_entity_poly.entity_id
_entity_poly.type
_entity_poly.pdbx_seq_one_letter_code
_entity_poly.pdbx_strand_id
1 'polypeptide(L)' 'MNTPPLPVKRWSFLDTINLCLMIFVCLFVIDFTKNPMISWLVIVAFGIWILTVIARNLYISRHQKR' A
#
# COMPACT_ATOMS: atom_id res chain seq x y z
N MET A 1 15.14 -27.81 22.92
CA MET A 1 15.81 -27.07 21.83
C MET A 1 14.90 -25.89 21.48
N ASN A 2 15.20 -24.69 21.99
CA ASN A 2 14.36 -23.51 21.78
C ASN A 2 14.79 -22.86 20.47
N THR A 3 14.17 -23.25 19.36
CA THR A 3 14.34 -22.56 18.09
C THR A 3 13.65 -21.19 18.20
N PRO A 4 14.36 -20.06 18.00
CA PRO A 4 13.72 -18.76 17.95
C PRO A 4 12.72 -18.77 16.78
N PRO A 5 11.49 -18.25 16.95
CA PRO A 5 10.54 -18.21 15.86
C PRO A 5 11.15 -17.39 14.73
N LEU A 6 11.28 -18.01 13.55
CA LEU A 6 11.70 -17.32 12.34
C LEU A 6 10.85 -16.04 12.21
N PRO A 7 11.44 -14.88 11.89
CA PRO A 7 10.69 -13.65 11.68
C PRO A 7 9.96 -13.72 10.33
N VAL A 8 9.05 -14.68 10.19
CA VAL A 8 8.08 -14.68 9.10
C VAL A 8 7.16 -13.50 9.35
N LYS A 9 7.45 -12.37 8.69
CA LYS A 9 6.55 -11.23 8.61
C LYS A 9 5.21 -11.76 8.13
N ARG A 10 4.24 -11.86 9.05
CA ARG A 10 2.90 -12.34 8.75
C ARG A 10 2.33 -11.44 7.66
N TRP A 11 1.97 -12.02 6.51
CA TRP A 11 1.30 -11.30 5.43
C TRP A 11 0.07 -10.62 6.04
N SER A 12 0.10 -9.29 6.13
CA SER A 12 -0.92 -8.53 6.84
C SER A 12 -2.07 -8.27 5.89
N PHE A 13 -3.29 -8.15 6.43
CA PHE A 13 -4.45 -7.70 5.64
C PHE A 13 -4.16 -6.37 4.93
N LEU A 14 -3.29 -5.54 5.52
CA LEU A 14 -2.80 -4.30 4.92
C LEU A 14 -2.00 -4.54 3.63
N ASP A 15 -1.16 -5.58 3.58
CA ASP A 15 -0.40 -5.93 2.38
C ASP A 15 -1.34 -6.40 1.25
N THR A 16 -2.43 -7.10 1.58
CA THR A 16 -3.48 -7.49 0.60
C THR A 16 -4.18 -6.25 0.02
N ILE A 17 -4.58 -5.30 0.87
CA ILE A 17 -5.15 -4.02 0.43
C ILE A 17 -4.15 -3.27 -0.46
N ASN A 18 -2.87 -3.27 -0.07
CA ASN A 18 -1.82 -2.57 -0.79
C ASN A 18 -1.59 -3.18 -2.19
N LEU A 19 -1.67 -4.50 -2.30
CA LEU A 19 -1.61 -5.23 -3.57
C LEU A 19 -2.82 -4.91 -4.46
N CYS A 20 -4.04 -4.96 -3.91
CA CYS A 20 -5.27 -4.65 -4.65
C CYS A 20 -5.25 -3.22 -5.21
N LEU A 21 -4.77 -2.26 -4.41
CA LEU A 21 -4.64 -0.87 -4.85
C LEU A 21 -3.59 -0.71 -5.95
N MET A 22 -2.48 -1.44 -5.88
CA MET A 22 -1.47 -1.45 -6.94
C MET A 22 -2.07 -1.98 -8.26
N ILE A 23 -2.82 -3.08 -8.21
CA ILE A 23 -3.51 -3.66 -9.37
C ILE A 23 -4.52 -2.66 -9.95
N PHE A 24 -5.28 -1.98 -9.10
CA PHE A 24 -6.29 -1.00 -9.52
C PHE A 24 -5.66 0.17 -10.29
N VAL A 25 -4.52 0.66 -9.82
CA VAL A 25 -3.76 1.71 -10.52
C VAL A 25 -3.23 1.21 -11.85
N CYS A 26 -2.68 0.00 -11.92
CA CYS A 26 -2.21 -0.57 -13.19
C CYS A 26 -3.34 -0.71 -14.22
N LEU A 27 -4.53 -1.17 -13.80
CA LEU A 27 -5.70 -1.21 -14.69
C LEU A 27 -6.09 0.18 -15.19
N PHE A 28 -6.06 1.19 -14.31
CA PHE A 28 -6.39 2.56 -14.68
C PHE A 28 -5.37 3.21 -15.60
N VAL A 29 -4.08 2.89 -15.42
CA VAL A 29 -3.01 3.34 -16.33
C VAL A 29 -3.23 2.82 -17.76
N ILE A 30 -3.78 1.63 -17.91
CA ILE A 30 -4.10 1.03 -19.21
C ILE A 30 -5.34 1.70 -19.86
N ASP A 31 -6.29 2.21 -19.06
CA ASP A 31 -7.52 2.85 -19.56
C ASP A 31 -7.36 4.36 -19.89
N PHE A 32 -6.15 4.91 -19.79
CA PHE A 32 -5.87 6.35 -20.01
C PHE A 32 -6.42 6.91 -21.33
N THR A 33 -6.49 6.07 -22.36
CA THR A 33 -6.93 6.45 -23.70
C THR A 33 -8.41 6.81 -23.76
N LYS A 34 -9.24 6.31 -22.84
CA LYS A 34 -10.71 6.55 -22.85
C LYS A 34 -11.14 7.71 -21.98
N ASN A 35 -10.54 7.89 -20.80
CA ASN A 35 -10.89 8.97 -19.88
C ASN A 35 -9.66 9.49 -19.11
N PRO A 36 -8.87 10.40 -19.69
CA PRO A 36 -7.61 10.87 -19.11
C PRO A 36 -7.82 11.65 -17.80
N MET A 37 -8.97 12.32 -17.65
CA MET A 37 -9.29 13.14 -16.47
C MET A 37 -9.46 12.29 -15.21
N ILE A 38 -10.18 11.17 -15.32
CA ILE A 38 -10.43 10.24 -14.20
C ILE A 38 -9.14 9.52 -13.83
N SER A 39 -8.34 9.13 -14.83
CA SER A 39 -7.07 8.44 -14.61
C SER A 39 -6.06 9.30 -13.86
N TRP A 40 -5.98 10.59 -14.18
CA TRP A 40 -5.17 11.55 -13.42
C TRP A 40 -5.64 11.69 -11.97
N LEU A 41 -6.95 11.75 -11.73
CA LEU A 41 -7.53 11.84 -10.39
C LEU A 41 -7.18 10.60 -9.55
N VAL A 42 -7.26 9.41 -10.15
CA VAL A 42 -6.87 8.14 -9.51
C VAL A 42 -5.38 8.12 -9.15
N ILE A 43 -4.51 8.62 -10.03
CA ILE A 43 -3.06 8.73 -9.74
C ILE A 43 -2.80 9.64 -8.54
N VAL A 44 -3.44 10.81 -8.49
CA VAL A 44 -3.25 11.76 -7.38
C VAL A 44 -3.76 11.17 -6.06
N ALA A 45 -4.96 10.56 -6.09
CA ALA A 45 -5.51 9.87 -4.93
C ALA A 45 -4.60 8.72 -4.44
N PHE A 46 -3.99 7.97 -5.36
CA PHE A 46 -3.04 6.91 -5.04
C PHE A 46 -1.76 7.46 -4.40
N GLY A 47 -1.23 8.59 -4.88
CA GLY A 47 -0.07 9.24 -4.27
C GLY A 47 -0.34 9.68 -2.83
N ILE A 48 -1.51 10.27 -2.57
CA ILE A 48 -1.94 10.66 -1.22
C ILE A 48 -2.10 9.43 -0.32
N TRP A 49 -2.63 8.33 -0.87
CA TRP A 49 -2.78 7.07 -0.14
C TRP A 49 -1.43 6.43 0.22
N ILE A 50 -0.45 6.40 -0.69
CA ILE A 50 0.91 5.92 -0.39
C ILE A 50 1.52 6.73 0.77
N LEU A 51 1.39 8.06 0.73
CA LEU A 51 1.89 8.93 1.80
C LEU A 51 1.26 8.58 3.16
N THR A 52 -0.05 8.31 3.19
CA THR A 52 -0.74 7.94 4.42
C THR A 52 -0.35 6.55 4.94
N VAL A 53 -0.14 5.57 4.04
CA VAL A 53 0.37 4.24 4.42
C VAL A 53 1.78 4.32 4.99
N ILE A 54 2.69 5.06 4.35
CA ILE A 54 4.06 5.26 4.85
C ILE A 54 4.04 5.97 6.20
N ALA A 55 3.28 7.06 6.34
CA ALA A 55 3.15 7.80 7.59
C ALA A 55 2.64 6.90 8.72
N ARG A 56 1.61 6.09 8.46
CA ARG A 56 1.06 5.14 9.45
C ARG A 56 2.08 4.04 9.80
N ASN A 57 2.80 3.53 8.81
CA ASN A 57 3.83 2.51 9.03
C ASN A 57 4.99 3.05 9.89
N LEU A 58 5.42 4.30 9.63
CA LEU A 58 6.41 5.00 10.45
C LEU A 58 5.90 5.26 11.87
N TYR A 59 4.64 5.70 12.03
CA TYR A 59 4.03 5.92 13.33
C TYR A 59 3.99 4.65 14.19
N ILE A 60 3.52 3.53 13.62
CA ILE A 60 3.50 2.22 14.31
C ILE A 60 4.92 1.81 14.68
N SER A 61 5.89 1.93 13.76
CA SER A 61 7.29 1.58 14.02
C SER A 61 7.90 2.40 15.17
N ARG A 62 7.51 3.68 15.32
CA ARG A 62 7.98 4.57 16.39
C ARG A 62 7.33 4.26 17.74
N HIS A 63 6.07 3.81 17.74
CA HIS A 63 5.32 3.51 18.96
C HIS A 63 5.46 2.05 19.44
N GLN A 64 5.88 1.12 18.60
CA GLN A 64 6.08 -0.29 18.97
C GLN A 64 7.42 -0.59 19.69
N LYS A 65 8.23 0.45 19.95
CA LYS A 65 9.48 0.34 20.72
C LYS A 65 9.35 0.76 22.21
N ARG A 66 8.14 0.90 22.74
CA ARG A 66 7.91 0.98 24.20
C ARG A 66 7.21 -0.27 24.69
#